data_AF-A0A2M8DVD0-F1
#
_entry.id   AF-A0A2M8DVD0-F1
#
_cell.length_a   1.000
_cell.length_b   1.000
_cell.length_c   1.000
_cell.angle_alpha   90.00
_cell.angle_beta   90.00
_cell.angle_gamma   90.00
#
_symmetry.space_group_name_H-M   'P 1'
#
loop_
_entity.id
_entity.type
_entity.pdbx_description
1 polymer ?
#
loop_
_entity_poly.entity_id
_entity_poly.type
_entity_poly.pdbx_seq_one_letter_code
_entity_poly.pdbx_strand_id
1 'polypeptide(L)' 'MSLKPTRIYLASQSPRRRELLKQIGINFELLLLRA' A
#
# COMPACT_ATOMS: atom_id res chain seq x y z
N MET A 1 20.66 0.29 15.56
CA MET A 1 20.33 -0.05 14.17
C MET A 1 19.22 0.86 13.67
N SER A 2 19.45 1.63 12.60
CA SER A 2 18.37 2.41 11.97
C SER A 2 17.63 1.50 10.98
N LEU A 3 16.37 1.17 11.30
CA LEU A 3 15.49 0.48 10.36
C LEU A 3 15.11 1.46 9.25
N LYS A 4 15.46 1.11 8.01
CA LYS A 4 14.97 1.88 6.85
C LYS A 4 13.44 1.75 6.81
N PRO A 5 12.70 2.84 6.56
CA PRO A 5 11.26 2.75 6.39
C PRO A 5 10.93 1.89 5.17
N THR A 6 10.18 0.80 5.39
CA THR A 6 9.71 -0.07 4.32
C THR A 6 8.60 0.64 3.56
N ARG A 7 8.81 0.92 2.27
CA ARG A 7 7.76 1.42 1.37
C ARG A 7 6.94 0.25 0.85
N ILE A 8 5.62 0.31 1.02
CA ILE A 8 4.68 -0.71 0.57
C ILE A 8 3.90 -0.17 -0.62
N TYR A 9 3.86 -0.94 -1.72
CA TYR A 9 3.09 -0.62 -2.91
C TYR A 9 1.90 -1.56 -3.06
N LEU A 10 0.70 -1.01 -3.17
CA LEU A 10 -0.52 -1.76 -3.44
C LEU A 10 -0.72 -1.91 -4.96
N ALA A 11 -0.35 -3.08 -5.49
CA ALA A 11 -0.56 -3.48 -6.88
C ALA A 11 -1.94 -4.16 -7.07
N SER A 12 -3.00 -3.54 -6.55
CA SER A 12 -4.37 -4.08 -6.64
C SER A 12 -5.36 -2.96 -6.92
N GLN A 13 -6.19 -3.14 -7.94
CA GLN A 13 -7.28 -2.22 -8.28
C GLN A 13 -8.48 -2.32 -7.32
N SER A 14 -8.59 -3.40 -6.53
CA SER A 14 -9.71 -3.63 -5.60
C SER A 14 -9.85 -2.52 -4.54
N PRO A 15 -11.02 -1.83 -4.47
CA PRO A 15 -11.31 -0.84 -3.43
C PRO A 15 -11.26 -1.41 -2.02
N ARG A 16 -11.80 -2.63 -1.83
CA ARG A 16 -11.84 -3.31 -0.53
C ARG A 16 -10.46 -3.54 0.07
N ARG A 17 -9.45 -3.84 -0.76
CA ARG A 17 -8.05 -3.97 -0.28
C ARG A 17 -7.50 -2.66 0.25
N ARG A 18 -7.85 -1.52 -0.36
CA ARG A 18 -7.43 -0.19 0.13
C ARG A 18 -8.04 0.10 1.50
N GLU A 19 -9.31 -0.20 1.67
CA GLU A 19 -10.03 0.01 2.92
C GLU A 19 -9.46 -0.85 4.04
N LEU A 20 -9.27 -2.15 3.79
CA LEU A 20 -8.68 -3.08 4.76
C LEU A 20 -7.30 -2.61 5.23
N LEU A 21 -6.40 -2.25 4.30
CA LEU A 21 -5.05 -1.77 4.65
C LEU A 21 -5.09 -0.47 5.46
N LYS A 22 -6.01 0.45 5.14
CA LYS A 22 -6.23 1.66 5.94
C LYS A 22 -6.74 1.33 7.35
N GLN A 23 -7.69 0.40 7.49
CA GLN A 23 -8.25 0.00 8.78
C GLN A 23 -7.19 -0.57 9.72
N ILE A 24 -6.20 -1.31 9.20
CA ILE A 24 -5.10 -1.87 9.99
C ILE A 24 -3.87 -0.94 10.10
N GLY A 25 -3.98 0.31 9.64
CA GLY A 25 -2.92 1.32 9.80
C GLY A 25 -1.68 1.09 8.94
N ILE A 26 -1.78 0.32 7.85
CA ILE A 26 -0.66 0.12 6.92
C ILE A 26 -0.59 1.31 5.95
N ASN A 27 0.55 2.00 5.94
CA ASN A 27 0.85 3.01 4.94
C ASN A 27 1.24 2.34 3.62
N PHE A 28 0.60 2.72 2.52
CA PHE A 28 0.90 2.20 1.19
C PHE A 28 0.71 3.26 0.11
N GLU A 29 1.42 3.07 -0.99
CA GLU A 29 1.25 3.84 -2.23
C GLU A 29 0.54 2.98 -3.28
N LEU A 30 -0.32 3.56 -4.11
CA LEU A 30 -0.95 2.82 -5.21
C LEU A 30 0.02 2.66 -6.37
N LEU A 31 0.23 1.42 -6.80
CA LEU A 31 0.98 1.16 -8.03
C LEU A 31 0.03 1.34 -9.22
N LEU A 32 0.14 2.47 -9.91
CA LEU A 32 -0.55 2.70 -11.17
C LEU A 32 0.20 1.93 -12.28
N LEU A 33 -0.45 0.91 -12.84
CA LEU A 33 0.04 0.27 -14.07
C LEU A 33 -0.08 1.30 -15.20
N ARG A 34 1.03 1.55 -15.91
CA ARG A 34 0.99 2.31 -17.16
C ARG A 34 0.36 1.42 -18.23
N ALA A 35 -0.56 1.97 -19.01
CA ALA A 35 -1.16 1.32 -20.17
C ALA A 35 -0.16 1.28 -21.34
#